data_AF-A0A9X8HDU7-F1
#
_entry.id   AF-A0A9X8HDU7-F1
#
_cell.length_a   1.000
_cell.length_b   1.000
_cell.length_c   1.000
_cell.angle_alpha   90.00
_cell.angle_beta   90.00
_cell.angle_gamma   90.00
#
_symmetry.space_group_name_H-M   'P 1'
#
loop_
_entity.id
_entity.type
_entity.pdbx_description
1 polymer ?
#
loop_
_entity_poly.entity_id
_entity_poly.type
_entity_poly.pdbx_seq_one_letter_code
_entity_poly.pdbx_strand_id
1 'polypeptide(L)'
;IVDAAEDSELDDIPVLEVNLSRLNAVAISGRVWNLEHLETLNLSDNQLGRIPSAIQDLTALSFSPKLWKLRGLTSLDLSYNVMTDLPFIEGDLRLLKETSAWQVSIGLLTALTALNLSHNQLTKCPALIDNCTALATVDLSYNSMPALESEFGNLRALEVCLLQHNVLSELPDSLGRLIGSCAALIRLDGSYNQLTEIPSGIKSLTSLISFDLSHNPSLEFPNVLPFLERLETVALDHCGLPDVPTNAFAYSADMPLHTVRLSSNGITQVPLDVELLRNSLKLLHLGHNAISSIPTRLYECTQLVELHLSHNLVVTLPPGLANLNHVSYNQLTVVPDDLVRLYHLRILNLAYNKLHQLPGRLGFLQRLEHLDLSHNALRWLPTTCHHLVRVKFVSAAFNQLERRPPFFNDGSVYVDWSNNPFKASEVTSRPMLDLVAKAKHDLAQRNYTTAAALFSNLLEQIASFPGVPKEVEPIRAQATFYRGICRYQQV
;
A
#
# COMPACT_ATOMS: atom_id res chain seq x y z
N ILE A 1 -29.14 -24.16 -5.81
CA ILE A 1 -28.90 -23.38 -4.57
C ILE A 1 -30.18 -22.70 -4.14
N VAL A 2 -30.80 -21.85 -4.97
CA VAL A 2 -32.10 -21.24 -4.65
C VAL A 2 -33.19 -22.29 -4.41
N ASP A 3 -33.27 -23.35 -5.23
CA ASP A 3 -34.25 -24.43 -5.01
C ASP A 3 -34.07 -25.13 -3.66
N ALA A 4 -32.82 -25.41 -3.25
CA ALA A 4 -32.53 -26.04 -1.96
C ALA A 4 -32.82 -25.10 -0.76
N ALA A 5 -32.73 -23.78 -0.97
CA ALA A 5 -33.04 -22.78 0.05
C ALA A 5 -34.56 -22.58 0.23
N GLU A 6 -35.32 -22.54 -0.88
CA GLU A 6 -36.78 -22.52 -0.82
C GLU A 6 -37.33 -23.83 -0.20
N ASP A 7 -36.76 -24.98 -0.58
CA ASP A 7 -37.14 -26.27 0.00
C ASP A 7 -36.88 -26.33 1.51
N SER A 8 -35.82 -25.67 2.02
CA SER A 8 -35.56 -25.60 3.47
C SER A 8 -36.49 -24.66 4.24
N GLU A 9 -36.96 -23.56 3.64
CA GLU A 9 -37.98 -22.70 4.27
C GLU A 9 -39.35 -23.41 4.33
N LEU A 10 -39.65 -24.26 3.34
CA LEU A 10 -40.85 -25.12 3.36
C LEU A 10 -40.80 -26.16 4.49
N ASP A 11 -39.60 -26.49 4.99
CA ASP A 11 -39.35 -27.38 6.13
C ASP A 11 -39.21 -26.63 7.49
N ASP A 12 -39.73 -25.39 7.60
CA ASP A 12 -39.67 -24.51 8.78
C ASP A 12 -38.25 -24.12 9.26
N ILE A 13 -37.23 -24.22 8.40
CA ILE A 13 -35.86 -23.76 8.70
C ILE A 13 -35.62 -22.42 8.00
N PRO A 14 -35.51 -21.28 8.72
CA PRO A 14 -35.31 -19.99 8.09
C PRO A 14 -33.92 -19.88 7.46
N VAL A 15 -33.88 -19.46 6.20
CA VAL A 15 -32.61 -19.23 5.49
C VAL A 15 -32.14 -17.81 5.75
N LEU A 16 -31.16 -17.67 6.65
CA LEU A 16 -30.62 -16.36 7.03
C LEU A 16 -29.52 -15.86 6.08
N GLU A 17 -28.80 -16.76 5.43
CA GLU A 17 -27.64 -16.41 4.60
C GLU A 17 -27.67 -17.17 3.27
N VAL A 18 -27.45 -16.44 2.17
CA VAL A 18 -27.33 -17.02 0.83
C VAL A 18 -26.07 -16.47 0.16
N ASN A 19 -25.19 -17.37 -0.25
CA ASN A 19 -24.00 -17.05 -1.03
C ASN A 19 -24.11 -17.66 -2.44
N LEU A 20 -24.19 -16.78 -3.44
CA LEU A 20 -24.21 -17.10 -4.87
C LEU A 20 -23.04 -16.40 -5.60
N SER A 21 -21.93 -16.17 -4.90
CA SER A 21 -20.74 -15.58 -5.50
C SER A 21 -20.02 -16.54 -6.44
N ARG A 22 -19.27 -16.01 -7.42
CA ARG A 22 -18.38 -16.79 -8.31
C ARG A 22 -19.09 -17.82 -9.18
N LEU A 23 -20.35 -17.59 -9.50
CA LEU A 23 -21.14 -18.51 -10.32
C LEU A 23 -21.12 -18.16 -11.80
N ASN A 24 -20.43 -17.06 -12.17
CA ASN A 24 -20.44 -16.50 -13.53
C ASN A 24 -21.87 -16.23 -14.02
N ALA A 25 -22.76 -15.84 -13.10
CA ALA A 25 -24.18 -15.67 -13.36
C ALA A 25 -24.45 -14.34 -14.07
N VAL A 26 -25.17 -14.38 -15.20
CA VAL A 26 -25.65 -13.18 -15.92
C VAL A 26 -27.03 -12.73 -15.43
N ALA A 27 -27.76 -13.63 -14.75
CA ALA A 27 -29.05 -13.39 -14.14
C ALA A 27 -29.26 -14.36 -12.98
N ILE A 28 -30.17 -14.02 -12.08
CA ILE A 28 -30.55 -14.79 -10.90
C ILE A 28 -32.05 -15.04 -10.99
N SER A 29 -32.49 -16.20 -10.52
CA SER A 29 -33.92 -16.51 -10.43
C SER A 29 -34.62 -15.52 -9.50
N GLY A 30 -35.81 -15.06 -9.90
CA GLY A 30 -36.65 -14.19 -9.07
C GLY A 30 -37.19 -14.83 -7.79
N ARG A 31 -36.85 -16.10 -7.55
CA ARG A 31 -37.17 -16.90 -6.36
C ARG A 31 -36.35 -16.50 -5.13
N VAL A 32 -35.09 -16.08 -5.32
CA VAL A 32 -34.23 -15.66 -4.20
C VAL A 32 -34.82 -14.48 -3.41
N TRP A 33 -35.68 -13.71 -4.06
CA TRP A 33 -36.38 -12.56 -3.49
C TRP A 33 -37.60 -12.91 -2.62
N ASN A 34 -37.97 -14.20 -2.53
CA ASN A 34 -39.08 -14.66 -1.70
C ASN A 34 -38.62 -15.17 -0.31
N LEU A 35 -37.31 -15.23 -0.04
CA LEU A 35 -36.75 -15.71 1.22
C LEU A 35 -36.93 -14.64 2.31
N GLU A 36 -38.09 -14.60 2.97
CA GLU A 36 -38.51 -13.50 3.84
C GLU A 36 -37.62 -13.30 5.08
N HIS A 37 -36.91 -14.36 5.49
CA HIS A 37 -36.00 -14.35 6.64
C HIS A 37 -34.53 -14.08 6.27
N LEU A 38 -34.24 -13.78 5.00
CA LEU A 38 -32.88 -13.57 4.55
C LEU A 38 -32.27 -12.30 5.13
N GLU A 39 -31.17 -12.45 5.86
CA GLU A 39 -30.40 -11.36 6.47
C GLU A 39 -29.18 -11.00 5.62
N THR A 40 -28.49 -11.99 5.06
CA THR A 40 -27.28 -11.78 4.26
C THR A 40 -27.40 -12.38 2.87
N LEU A 41 -27.13 -11.56 1.84
CA LEU A 41 -27.12 -12.00 0.45
C LEU A 41 -25.82 -11.58 -0.23
N ASN A 42 -25.04 -12.59 -0.65
CA ASN A 42 -23.82 -12.38 -1.42
C ASN A 42 -24.00 -12.82 -2.87
N LEU A 43 -23.95 -11.85 -3.79
CA LEU A 43 -24.03 -12.00 -5.25
C LEU A 43 -22.74 -11.55 -5.95
N SER A 44 -21.64 -11.44 -5.21
CA SER A 44 -20.37 -10.93 -5.72
C SER A 44 -19.72 -11.80 -6.80
N ASP A 45 -18.84 -11.23 -7.61
CA ASP A 45 -18.01 -11.97 -8.58
C ASP A 45 -18.87 -12.77 -9.58
N ASN A 46 -19.76 -12.03 -10.25
CA ASN A 46 -20.69 -12.54 -11.26
C ASN A 46 -20.70 -11.59 -12.48
N GLN A 47 -21.66 -11.78 -13.40
CA GLN A 47 -21.83 -10.95 -14.60
C GLN A 47 -23.18 -10.23 -14.60
N LEU A 48 -23.66 -9.82 -13.42
CA LEU A 48 -24.96 -9.17 -13.28
C LEU A 48 -24.88 -7.74 -13.80
N GLY A 49 -25.54 -7.46 -14.92
CA GLY A 49 -25.70 -6.09 -15.43
C GLY A 49 -26.88 -5.34 -14.81
N ARG A 50 -27.84 -6.08 -14.23
CA ARG A 50 -29.04 -5.56 -13.57
C ARG A 50 -29.43 -6.51 -12.46
N ILE A 51 -30.17 -6.01 -11.47
CA ILE A 51 -30.86 -6.85 -10.50
C ILE A 51 -32.03 -7.53 -11.24
N PRO A 52 -32.05 -8.87 -11.35
CA PRO A 52 -32.99 -9.58 -12.19
C PRO A 52 -34.43 -9.50 -11.65
N SER A 53 -35.36 -9.10 -12.52
CA SER A 53 -36.79 -9.41 -12.40
C SER A 53 -37.01 -10.89 -12.80
N ALA A 54 -38.04 -11.54 -12.27
CA ALA A 54 -38.26 -12.98 -12.41
C ALA A 54 -38.16 -13.50 -13.87
N ILE A 55 -37.84 -14.80 -13.98
CA ILE A 55 -37.44 -15.64 -15.14
C ILE A 55 -38.18 -15.47 -16.50
N GLN A 56 -39.17 -14.59 -16.68
CA GLN A 56 -40.00 -14.55 -17.90
C GLN A 56 -39.83 -13.36 -18.86
N ASP A 57 -39.05 -12.34 -18.57
CA ASP A 57 -39.03 -11.14 -19.43
C ASP A 57 -37.75 -11.01 -20.28
N LEU A 58 -37.65 -11.84 -21.33
CA LEU A 58 -36.67 -11.65 -22.41
C LEU A 58 -37.21 -10.85 -23.61
N THR A 59 -38.48 -10.41 -23.60
CA THR A 59 -39.06 -9.71 -24.77
C THR A 59 -40.02 -8.57 -24.47
N ALA A 60 -40.57 -8.40 -23.26
CA ALA A 60 -41.50 -7.30 -22.98
C ALA A 60 -41.43 -6.81 -21.53
N LEU A 61 -41.34 -5.48 -21.40
CA LEU A 61 -41.46 -4.63 -20.21
C LEU A 61 -42.43 -5.15 -19.10
N SER A 62 -41.94 -5.89 -18.11
CA SER A 62 -42.49 -5.83 -16.74
C SER A 62 -41.42 -6.06 -15.67
N PHE A 63 -40.65 -5.00 -15.39
CA PHE A 63 -39.70 -5.00 -14.30
C PHE A 63 -40.45 -5.03 -12.95
N SER A 64 -40.55 -6.21 -12.31
CA SER A 64 -40.99 -6.34 -10.90
C SER A 64 -39.75 -6.50 -10.02
N PRO A 65 -39.33 -5.44 -9.31
CA PRO A 65 -38.16 -5.51 -8.46
C PRO A 65 -38.55 -6.16 -7.14
N LYS A 66 -38.44 -7.49 -7.09
CA LYS A 66 -38.74 -8.22 -5.86
C LYS A 66 -37.64 -8.09 -4.79
N LEU A 67 -36.44 -7.61 -5.14
CA LEU A 67 -35.35 -7.38 -4.16
C LEU A 67 -35.85 -6.64 -2.92
N TRP A 68 -36.72 -5.64 -3.11
CA TRP A 68 -37.25 -4.80 -2.04
C TRP A 68 -38.26 -5.49 -1.11
N LYS A 69 -38.59 -6.77 -1.36
CA LYS A 69 -39.37 -7.61 -0.43
C LYS A 69 -38.54 -8.07 0.76
N LEU A 70 -37.21 -8.14 0.61
CA LEU A 70 -36.28 -8.59 1.64
C LEU A 70 -36.05 -7.49 2.69
N ARG A 71 -37.11 -7.07 3.40
CA ARG A 71 -37.07 -5.95 4.37
C ARG A 71 -36.17 -6.23 5.58
N GLY A 72 -35.91 -7.51 5.87
CA GLY A 72 -34.99 -7.95 6.92
C GLY A 72 -33.52 -8.02 6.50
N LEU A 73 -33.19 -7.74 5.24
CA LEU A 73 -31.82 -7.86 4.74
C LEU A 73 -30.91 -6.82 5.41
N THR A 74 -29.88 -7.30 6.10
CA THR A 74 -28.90 -6.50 6.83
C THR A 74 -27.59 -6.35 6.07
N SER A 75 -27.27 -7.29 5.18
CA SER A 75 -26.05 -7.26 4.35
C SER A 75 -26.33 -7.66 2.91
N LEU A 76 -25.89 -6.83 1.97
CA LEU A 76 -26.00 -7.06 0.53
C LEU A 76 -24.65 -6.82 -0.15
N ASP A 77 -24.10 -7.87 -0.77
CA ASP A 77 -22.89 -7.79 -1.58
C ASP A 77 -23.20 -8.03 -3.05
N LEU A 78 -23.00 -7.00 -3.88
CA LEU A 78 -23.16 -7.00 -5.33
C LEU A 78 -21.83 -6.65 -6.02
N SER A 79 -20.70 -6.77 -5.32
CA SER A 79 -19.40 -6.40 -5.86
C SER A 79 -18.94 -7.26 -7.03
N TYR A 80 -17.98 -6.78 -7.83
CA TYR A 80 -17.43 -7.54 -8.96
C TYR A 80 -18.52 -8.04 -9.93
N ASN A 81 -19.34 -7.10 -10.39
CA ASN A 81 -20.39 -7.33 -11.38
C ASN A 81 -20.24 -6.30 -12.52
N VAL A 82 -21.25 -6.22 -13.40
CA VAL A 82 -21.24 -5.28 -14.54
C VAL A 82 -22.41 -4.31 -14.46
N MET A 83 -22.84 -3.96 -13.24
CA MET A 83 -23.99 -3.08 -13.01
C MET A 83 -23.65 -1.64 -13.38
N THR A 84 -24.48 -1.01 -14.22
CA THR A 84 -24.33 0.40 -14.59
C THR A 84 -25.17 1.34 -13.72
N ASP A 85 -26.25 0.80 -13.14
CA ASP A 85 -27.17 1.48 -12.23
C ASP A 85 -27.93 0.45 -11.39
N LEU A 86 -28.48 0.90 -10.27
CA LEU A 86 -29.46 0.15 -9.50
C LEU A 86 -30.88 0.55 -9.92
N PRO A 87 -31.83 -0.40 -9.92
CA PRO A 87 -33.17 -0.10 -10.36
C PRO A 87 -33.89 0.92 -9.47
N PHE A 88 -34.52 1.89 -10.11
CA PHE A 88 -35.41 2.87 -9.50
C PHE A 88 -36.70 2.95 -10.32
N ILE A 89 -37.84 2.88 -9.64
CA ILE A 89 -39.16 3.03 -10.26
C ILE A 89 -39.95 4.04 -9.46
N GLU A 90 -40.55 4.99 -10.15
CA GLU A 90 -41.53 5.91 -9.58
C GLU A 90 -42.87 5.72 -10.28
N GLY A 91 -43.94 5.69 -9.49
CA GLY A 91 -45.29 5.81 -9.99
C GLY A 91 -45.95 4.57 -10.58
N ASP A 92 -45.50 3.38 -10.16
CA ASP A 92 -46.15 2.11 -10.51
C ASP A 92 -47.23 1.73 -9.49
N LEU A 93 -48.50 1.76 -9.90
CA LEU A 93 -49.64 1.37 -9.06
C LEU A 93 -49.61 -0.11 -8.62
N ARG A 94 -48.96 -1.00 -9.38
CA ARG A 94 -48.81 -2.43 -8.98
C ARG A 94 -47.84 -2.53 -7.82
N LEU A 95 -46.69 -1.87 -7.93
CA LEU A 95 -45.70 -1.85 -6.86
C LEU A 95 -46.17 -1.04 -5.66
N LEU A 96 -47.00 -0.01 -5.85
CA LEU A 96 -47.63 0.69 -4.73
C LEU A 96 -48.51 -0.27 -3.90
N LYS A 97 -49.27 -1.16 -4.55
CA LYS A 97 -50.08 -2.17 -3.83
C LYS A 97 -49.21 -3.19 -3.09
N GLU A 98 -48.05 -3.55 -3.63
CA GLU A 98 -47.17 -4.57 -3.03
C GLU A 98 -46.24 -4.00 -1.96
N THR A 99 -45.65 -2.83 -2.20
CA THR A 99 -44.59 -2.24 -1.37
C THR A 99 -45.08 -1.13 -0.45
N SER A 100 -46.31 -0.64 -0.67
CA SER A 100 -46.84 0.59 -0.05
C SER A 100 -45.98 1.83 -0.27
N ALA A 101 -45.11 1.83 -1.28
CA ALA A 101 -44.22 2.93 -1.62
C ALA A 101 -44.46 3.40 -3.05
N TRP A 102 -44.45 4.73 -3.26
CA TRP A 102 -44.59 5.34 -4.58
C TRP A 102 -43.29 5.30 -5.40
N GLN A 103 -42.16 5.44 -4.69
CA GLN A 103 -40.82 5.29 -5.24
C GLN A 103 -40.19 4.02 -4.68
N VAL A 104 -39.67 3.18 -5.57
CA VAL A 104 -39.21 1.84 -5.25
C VAL A 104 -37.75 1.70 -5.68
N SER A 105 -36.87 1.57 -4.69
CA SER A 105 -35.42 1.43 -4.86
C SER A 105 -34.80 0.78 -3.62
N ILE A 106 -33.45 0.82 -3.52
CA ILE A 106 -32.70 0.29 -2.38
C ILE A 106 -33.08 0.94 -1.05
N GLY A 107 -33.63 2.15 -1.09
CA GLY A 107 -34.18 2.83 0.07
C GLY A 107 -35.28 2.07 0.82
N LEU A 108 -35.87 1.04 0.22
CA LEU A 108 -36.84 0.18 0.90
C LEU A 108 -36.20 -0.86 1.84
N LEU A 109 -34.89 -1.13 1.69
CA LEU A 109 -34.13 -2.04 2.55
C LEU A 109 -33.65 -1.31 3.82
N THR A 110 -34.59 -0.85 4.64
CA THR A 110 -34.28 0.02 5.80
C THR A 110 -33.49 -0.68 6.91
N ALA A 111 -33.44 -2.01 6.92
CA ALA A 111 -32.63 -2.80 7.84
C ALA A 111 -31.16 -2.97 7.39
N LEU A 112 -30.81 -2.50 6.19
CA LEU A 112 -29.50 -2.70 5.60
C LEU A 112 -28.43 -1.94 6.39
N THR A 113 -27.43 -2.67 6.87
CA THR A 113 -26.28 -2.15 7.64
C THR A 113 -24.99 -2.15 6.83
N ALA A 114 -24.88 -3.07 5.86
CA ALA A 114 -23.72 -3.18 4.97
C ALA A 114 -24.16 -3.32 3.51
N LEU A 115 -23.62 -2.46 2.65
CA LEU A 115 -23.85 -2.48 1.21
C LEU A 115 -22.52 -2.44 0.47
N ASN A 116 -22.21 -3.49 -0.30
CA ASN A 116 -21.04 -3.52 -1.16
C ASN A 116 -21.46 -3.51 -2.63
N LEU A 117 -21.08 -2.45 -3.32
CA LEU A 117 -21.32 -2.20 -4.75
C LEU A 117 -19.99 -1.99 -5.50
N SER A 118 -18.86 -2.36 -4.89
CA SER A 118 -17.54 -2.14 -5.47
C SER A 118 -17.32 -2.94 -6.76
N HIS A 119 -16.36 -2.52 -7.60
CA HIS A 119 -16.02 -3.21 -8.84
C HIS A 119 -17.25 -3.43 -9.75
N ASN A 120 -17.97 -2.35 -10.02
CA ASN A 120 -19.09 -2.29 -10.97
C ASN A 120 -18.83 -1.19 -12.01
N GLN A 121 -19.86 -0.79 -12.74
CA GLN A 121 -19.81 0.27 -13.75
C GLN A 121 -20.76 1.42 -13.39
N LEU A 122 -21.00 1.64 -12.09
CA LEU A 122 -21.95 2.64 -11.61
C LEU A 122 -21.47 4.04 -12.00
N THR A 123 -22.39 4.80 -12.59
CA THR A 123 -22.13 6.21 -12.98
C THR A 123 -22.77 7.20 -12.01
N LYS A 124 -23.62 6.73 -11.10
CA LYS A 124 -24.32 7.51 -10.08
C LYS A 124 -24.51 6.67 -8.82
N CYS A 125 -24.74 7.38 -7.72
CA CYS A 125 -25.18 6.75 -6.48
C CYS A 125 -26.59 6.16 -6.64
N PRO A 126 -26.92 5.02 -6.01
CA PRO A 126 -28.28 4.46 -6.07
C PRO A 126 -29.33 5.43 -5.53
N ALA A 127 -30.43 5.59 -6.26
CA ALA A 127 -31.52 6.48 -5.87
C ALA A 127 -32.15 6.07 -4.53
N LEU A 128 -32.43 7.07 -3.69
CA LEU A 128 -32.99 6.92 -2.33
C LEU A 128 -32.14 6.05 -1.39
N ILE A 129 -30.83 5.92 -1.63
CA ILE A 129 -29.94 5.22 -0.69
C ILE A 129 -30.03 5.82 0.71
N ASP A 130 -30.32 7.13 0.81
CA ASP A 130 -30.45 7.87 2.05
C ASP A 130 -31.58 7.38 2.96
N ASN A 131 -32.57 6.66 2.44
CA ASN A 131 -33.60 6.01 3.24
C ASN A 131 -33.05 4.77 4.00
N CYS A 132 -31.89 4.23 3.63
CA CYS A 132 -31.21 3.16 4.36
C CYS A 132 -30.53 3.72 5.61
N THR A 133 -31.32 4.26 6.54
CA THR A 133 -30.82 5.00 7.71
C THR A 133 -30.02 4.16 8.71
N ALA A 134 -30.08 2.82 8.62
CA ALA A 134 -29.28 1.89 9.40
C ALA A 134 -27.91 1.55 8.77
N LEU A 135 -27.61 2.09 7.58
CA LEU A 135 -26.42 1.74 6.82
C LEU A 135 -25.16 2.27 7.54
N ALA A 136 -24.34 1.32 8.04
CA ALA A 136 -23.10 1.58 8.75
C ALA A 136 -21.88 1.50 7.83
N THR A 137 -21.91 0.63 6.83
CA THR A 137 -20.82 0.46 5.86
C THR A 137 -21.35 0.52 4.43
N VAL A 138 -20.72 1.36 3.62
CA VAL A 138 -20.99 1.43 2.18
C VAL A 138 -19.68 1.41 1.40
N ASP A 139 -19.59 0.49 0.45
CA ASP A 139 -18.47 0.39 -0.48
C ASP A 139 -18.96 0.63 -1.91
N LEU A 140 -18.54 1.76 -2.48
CA LEU A 140 -18.80 2.17 -3.86
C LEU A 140 -17.51 2.26 -4.68
N SER A 141 -16.42 1.65 -4.19
CA SER A 141 -15.11 1.73 -4.83
C SER A 141 -15.05 1.05 -6.20
N TYR A 142 -14.08 1.39 -7.04
CA TYR A 142 -13.92 0.81 -8.38
C TYR A 142 -15.21 0.91 -9.22
N ASN A 143 -15.74 2.12 -9.33
CA ASN A 143 -16.89 2.47 -10.17
C ASN A 143 -16.49 3.64 -11.09
N SER A 144 -17.46 4.33 -11.69
CA SER A 144 -17.23 5.45 -12.61
C SER A 144 -18.09 6.66 -12.27
N MET A 145 -18.27 6.93 -10.97
CA MET A 145 -19.09 8.05 -10.49
C MET A 145 -18.32 9.38 -10.57
N PRO A 146 -18.88 10.42 -11.21
CA PRO A 146 -18.26 11.75 -11.29
C PRO A 146 -18.55 12.63 -10.06
N ALA A 147 -19.64 12.37 -9.34
CA ALA A 147 -20.03 13.09 -8.15
C ALA A 147 -20.87 12.21 -7.21
N LEU A 148 -20.95 12.63 -5.96
CA LEU A 148 -21.86 12.05 -4.96
C LEU A 148 -23.02 13.02 -4.72
N GLU A 149 -24.25 12.50 -4.67
CA GLU A 149 -25.45 13.32 -4.49
C GLU A 149 -25.55 13.88 -3.05
N SER A 150 -26.24 15.01 -2.90
CA SER A 150 -26.31 15.73 -1.62
C SER A 150 -27.03 14.95 -0.52
N GLU A 151 -27.95 14.09 -0.93
CA GLU A 151 -28.80 13.22 -0.14
C GLU A 151 -27.97 12.18 0.61
N PHE A 152 -26.78 11.83 0.12
CA PHE A 152 -25.88 10.89 0.78
C PHE A 152 -25.52 11.30 2.21
N GLY A 153 -25.51 12.61 2.49
CA GLY A 153 -25.30 13.16 3.84
C GLY A 153 -26.38 12.79 4.86
N ASN A 154 -27.50 12.21 4.46
CA ASN A 154 -28.58 11.77 5.34
C ASN A 154 -28.34 10.39 5.98
N LEU A 155 -27.30 9.65 5.55
CA LEU A 155 -26.93 8.33 6.10
C LEU A 155 -26.31 8.44 7.49
N ARG A 156 -27.09 8.84 8.49
CA ARG A 156 -26.59 9.19 9.83
C ARG A 156 -25.99 8.03 10.62
N ALA A 157 -26.21 6.78 10.22
CA ALA A 157 -25.57 5.63 10.84
C ALA A 157 -24.20 5.27 10.23
N LEU A 158 -23.77 5.98 9.18
CA LEU A 158 -22.60 5.59 8.40
C LEU A 158 -21.30 5.78 9.19
N GLU A 159 -20.54 4.70 9.33
CA GLU A 159 -19.24 4.65 10.00
C GLU A 159 -18.09 4.52 9.00
N VAL A 160 -18.31 3.78 7.91
CA VAL A 160 -17.29 3.49 6.89
C VAL A 160 -17.82 3.79 5.50
N CYS A 161 -17.14 4.71 4.81
CA CYS A 161 -17.44 5.09 3.43
C CYS A 161 -16.20 4.88 2.54
N LEU A 162 -16.31 3.96 1.59
CA LEU A 162 -15.26 3.62 0.64
C LEU A 162 -15.68 4.10 -0.76
N LEU A 163 -14.94 5.06 -1.30
CA LEU A 163 -15.20 5.73 -2.59
C LEU A 163 -14.01 5.63 -3.55
N GLN A 164 -12.98 4.85 -3.20
CA GLN A 164 -11.74 4.83 -3.95
C GLN A 164 -11.89 4.31 -5.37
N HIS A 165 -11.01 4.73 -6.28
CA HIS A 165 -11.07 4.34 -7.69
C HIS A 165 -12.42 4.69 -8.35
N ASN A 166 -12.78 5.97 -8.29
CA ASN A 166 -13.89 6.55 -9.04
C ASN A 166 -13.36 7.72 -9.89
N VAL A 167 -14.24 8.56 -10.42
CA VAL A 167 -13.89 9.79 -11.15
C VAL A 167 -14.47 11.03 -10.45
N LEU A 168 -14.57 10.97 -9.12
CA LEU A 168 -15.14 12.06 -8.32
C LEU A 168 -14.32 13.33 -8.46
N SER A 169 -14.93 14.42 -8.91
CA SER A 169 -14.30 15.74 -8.98
C SER A 169 -14.46 16.54 -7.68
N GLU A 170 -15.53 16.27 -6.94
CA GLU A 170 -15.86 16.94 -5.67
C GLU A 170 -16.58 15.98 -4.71
N LEU A 171 -16.52 16.33 -3.43
CA LEU A 171 -17.39 15.74 -2.40
C LEU A 171 -18.48 16.78 -2.03
N PRO A 172 -19.72 16.37 -1.74
CA PRO A 172 -20.77 17.30 -1.36
C PRO A 172 -20.57 17.82 0.06
N ASP A 173 -20.88 19.11 0.30
CA ASP A 173 -20.86 19.71 1.64
C ASP A 173 -21.75 18.97 2.65
N SER A 174 -22.80 18.31 2.16
CA SER A 174 -23.71 17.50 2.99
C SER A 174 -23.04 16.29 3.63
N LEU A 175 -21.86 15.84 3.16
CA LEU A 175 -21.10 14.77 3.82
C LEU A 175 -20.80 15.11 5.30
N GLY A 176 -20.69 16.40 5.62
CA GLY A 176 -20.57 16.88 6.99
C GLY A 176 -21.76 16.57 7.91
N ARG A 177 -22.90 16.13 7.35
CA ARG A 177 -24.11 15.72 8.11
C ARG A 177 -24.05 14.27 8.56
N LEU A 178 -23.02 13.51 8.20
CA LEU A 178 -22.75 12.13 8.67
C LEU A 178 -22.23 12.11 10.12
N ILE A 179 -22.91 12.89 10.97
CA ILE A 179 -22.71 13.06 12.40
C ILE A 179 -23.96 12.54 13.12
N GLY A 180 -24.15 11.23 13.14
CA GLY A 180 -25.27 10.64 13.87
C GLY A 180 -25.07 10.69 15.38
N SER A 181 -26.18 10.69 16.12
CA SER A 181 -26.15 10.63 17.59
C SER A 181 -25.74 9.25 18.13
N CYS A 182 -25.84 8.19 17.31
CA CYS A 182 -25.54 6.81 17.68
C CYS A 182 -24.31 6.23 16.95
N ALA A 183 -24.01 6.72 15.75
CA ALA A 183 -22.85 6.36 14.93
C ALA A 183 -22.41 7.60 14.15
N ALA A 184 -21.13 7.72 13.86
CA ALA A 184 -20.56 8.85 13.12
C ALA A 184 -19.47 8.32 12.19
N LEU A 185 -19.17 9.06 11.12
CA LEU A 185 -18.18 8.60 10.15
C LEU A 185 -16.79 8.47 10.81
N ILE A 186 -16.23 7.27 10.77
CA ILE A 186 -14.93 6.90 11.35
C ILE A 186 -13.88 6.76 10.25
N ARG A 187 -14.28 6.27 9.07
CA ARG A 187 -13.38 6.06 7.94
C ARG A 187 -13.98 6.62 6.65
N LEU A 188 -13.20 7.47 5.99
CA LEU A 188 -13.48 7.98 4.65
C LEU A 188 -12.28 7.70 3.75
N ASP A 189 -12.50 6.92 2.70
CA ASP A 189 -11.51 6.60 1.68
C ASP A 189 -11.95 7.17 0.34
N GLY A 190 -11.41 8.34 0.00
CA GLY A 190 -11.63 9.03 -1.28
C GLY A 190 -10.43 8.91 -2.23
N SER A 191 -9.56 7.92 -2.02
CA SER A 191 -8.34 7.78 -2.80
C SER A 191 -8.59 7.44 -4.28
N TYR A 192 -7.63 7.69 -5.17
CA TYR A 192 -7.75 7.41 -6.61
C TYR A 192 -9.01 8.04 -7.24
N ASN A 193 -9.14 9.36 -7.09
CA ASN A 193 -10.23 10.16 -7.66
C ASN A 193 -9.64 11.40 -8.37
N GLN A 194 -10.48 12.38 -8.68
CA GLN A 194 -10.09 13.66 -9.31
C GLN A 194 -10.45 14.85 -8.42
N LEU A 195 -10.45 14.66 -7.10
CA LEU A 195 -10.81 15.68 -6.14
C LEU A 195 -9.83 16.86 -6.21
N THR A 196 -10.36 18.08 -6.29
CA THR A 196 -9.57 19.31 -6.29
C THR A 196 -9.56 20.00 -4.93
N GLU A 197 -10.66 19.90 -4.19
CA GLU A 197 -10.81 20.51 -2.86
C GLU A 197 -11.63 19.61 -1.94
N ILE A 198 -11.52 19.88 -0.63
CA ILE A 198 -12.34 19.21 0.39
C ILE A 198 -13.37 20.21 0.92
N PRO A 199 -14.68 19.88 0.84
CA PRO A 199 -15.74 20.79 1.23
C PRO A 199 -15.71 21.15 2.72
N SER A 200 -16.21 22.35 3.04
CA SER A 200 -16.16 22.88 4.41
C SER A 200 -16.99 22.07 5.41
N GLY A 201 -18.01 21.34 4.92
CA GLY A 201 -18.84 20.46 5.75
C GLY A 201 -18.06 19.39 6.50
N ILE A 202 -16.92 18.92 5.95
CA ILE A 202 -16.07 17.86 6.56
C ILE A 202 -15.55 18.25 7.94
N LYS A 203 -15.46 19.55 8.25
CA LYS A 203 -15.07 20.05 9.58
C LYS A 203 -15.95 19.52 10.70
N SER A 204 -17.20 19.13 10.40
CA SER A 204 -18.13 18.56 11.38
C SER A 204 -17.82 17.11 11.76
N LEU A 205 -17.03 16.39 10.95
CA LEU A 205 -16.75 14.96 11.13
C LEU A 205 -15.67 14.71 12.21
N THR A 206 -15.90 15.20 13.42
CA THR A 206 -14.95 15.14 14.54
C THR A 206 -14.63 13.70 14.99
N SER A 207 -15.46 12.73 14.59
CA SER A 207 -15.26 11.30 14.88
C SER A 207 -14.36 10.55 13.90
N LEU A 208 -13.91 11.22 12.83
CA LEU A 208 -13.10 10.59 11.78
C LEU A 208 -11.73 10.16 12.33
N ILE A 209 -11.41 8.88 12.17
CA ILE A 209 -10.15 8.26 12.60
C ILE A 209 -9.19 8.09 11.41
N SER A 210 -9.73 7.73 10.24
CA SER A 210 -8.95 7.49 9.03
C SER A 210 -9.48 8.33 7.87
N PHE A 211 -8.61 9.14 7.29
CA PHE A 211 -8.91 9.97 6.13
C PHE A 211 -7.89 9.75 5.02
N ASP A 212 -8.28 8.98 4.00
CA ASP A 212 -7.43 8.72 2.84
C ASP A 212 -7.95 9.49 1.63
N LEU A 213 -7.09 10.35 1.08
CA LEU A 213 -7.32 11.17 -0.09
C LEU A 213 -6.18 11.01 -1.11
N SER A 214 -5.38 9.94 -0.99
CA SER A 214 -4.24 9.70 -1.87
C SER A 214 -4.67 9.57 -3.34
N HIS A 215 -3.75 9.82 -4.28
CA HIS A 215 -4.01 9.72 -5.71
C HIS A 215 -5.14 10.65 -6.21
N ASN A 216 -5.17 11.90 -5.72
CA ASN A 216 -6.00 12.99 -6.25
C ASN A 216 -5.07 14.12 -6.76
N PRO A 217 -4.62 14.08 -8.04
CA PRO A 217 -3.43 14.80 -8.51
C PRO A 217 -3.51 16.33 -8.54
N SER A 218 -4.70 16.90 -8.30
CA SER A 218 -4.96 18.35 -8.29
C SER A 218 -5.53 18.81 -6.95
N LEU A 219 -5.39 18.00 -5.89
CA LEU A 219 -5.99 18.27 -4.59
C LEU A 219 -5.22 19.36 -3.84
N GLU A 220 -5.92 20.38 -3.36
CA GLU A 220 -5.37 21.34 -2.42
C GLU A 220 -5.21 20.75 -1.02
N PHE A 221 -4.23 21.24 -0.25
CA PHE A 221 -4.02 20.75 1.11
C PHE A 221 -5.29 20.97 1.97
N PRO A 222 -5.84 19.92 2.61
CA PRO A 222 -7.13 20.00 3.29
C PRO A 222 -7.06 20.89 4.54
N ASN A 223 -7.70 22.06 4.49
CA ASN A 223 -7.77 22.99 5.63
C ASN A 223 -8.71 22.52 6.77
N VAL A 224 -9.33 21.35 6.60
CA VAL A 224 -10.27 20.74 7.55
C VAL A 224 -9.60 19.88 8.62
N LEU A 225 -8.34 19.48 8.42
CA LEU A 225 -7.60 18.61 9.35
C LEU A 225 -7.60 19.11 10.80
N PRO A 226 -7.50 20.43 11.10
CA PRO A 226 -7.56 20.94 12.47
C PRO A 226 -8.83 20.59 13.25
N PHE A 227 -9.94 20.29 12.57
CA PHE A 227 -11.24 20.05 13.18
C PHE A 227 -11.52 18.56 13.43
N LEU A 228 -10.67 17.66 12.90
CA LEU A 228 -10.85 16.22 12.98
C LEU A 228 -10.19 15.66 14.25
N GLU A 229 -10.74 15.98 15.41
CA GLU A 229 -10.13 15.76 16.74
C GLU A 229 -9.67 14.32 17.03
N ARG A 230 -10.31 13.32 16.42
CA ARG A 230 -10.00 11.89 16.59
C ARG A 230 -9.13 11.30 15.48
N LEU A 231 -8.62 12.13 14.57
CA LEU A 231 -7.89 11.66 13.40
C LEU A 231 -6.57 11.00 13.80
N GLU A 232 -6.42 9.73 13.42
CA GLU A 232 -5.22 8.94 13.67
C GLU A 232 -4.36 8.75 12.43
N THR A 233 -4.99 8.72 11.25
CA THR A 233 -4.30 8.51 9.98
C THR A 233 -4.80 9.50 8.94
N VAL A 234 -3.87 10.23 8.33
CA VAL A 234 -4.10 11.05 7.15
C VAL A 234 -3.19 10.59 6.01
N ALA A 235 -3.78 10.34 4.85
CA ALA A 235 -3.06 9.95 3.64
C ALA A 235 -3.37 10.90 2.49
N LEU A 236 -2.31 11.52 1.97
CA LEU A 236 -2.28 12.51 0.89
C LEU A 236 -1.13 12.18 -0.08
N ASP A 237 -0.81 10.89 -0.25
CA ASP A 237 0.20 10.45 -1.20
C ASP A 237 -0.27 10.73 -2.64
N HIS A 238 0.61 11.15 -3.56
CA HIS A 238 0.27 11.37 -4.98
C HIS A 238 -0.87 12.39 -5.23
N CYS A 239 -0.89 13.50 -4.48
CA CYS A 239 -1.92 14.53 -4.61
C CYS A 239 -1.47 15.76 -5.44
N GLY A 240 -0.21 15.79 -5.89
CA GLY A 240 0.33 16.94 -6.62
C GLY A 240 0.54 18.18 -5.74
N LEU A 241 0.60 18.00 -4.42
CA LEU A 241 0.75 19.12 -3.46
C LEU A 241 2.09 19.84 -3.69
N PRO A 242 2.10 21.16 -3.96
CA PRO A 242 3.36 21.88 -4.15
C PRO A 242 4.15 22.02 -2.85
N ASP A 243 3.47 22.25 -1.73
CA ASP A 243 4.05 22.21 -0.39
C ASP A 243 2.95 22.03 0.66
N VAL A 244 3.34 21.80 1.91
CA VAL A 244 2.43 21.76 3.06
C VAL A 244 2.39 23.15 3.72
N PRO A 245 1.20 23.70 4.03
CA PRO A 245 1.08 25.00 4.68
C PRO A 245 1.82 25.08 6.03
N THR A 246 2.38 26.26 6.37
CA THR A 246 3.23 26.47 7.56
C THR A 246 2.58 26.12 8.90
N ASN A 247 1.24 26.15 8.97
CA ASN A 247 0.45 25.87 10.18
C ASN A 247 -0.48 24.66 9.99
N ALA A 248 -0.14 23.74 9.09
CA ALA A 248 -0.93 22.55 8.80
C ALA A 248 -1.21 21.70 10.06
N PHE A 249 -0.26 21.69 11.01
CA PHE A 249 -0.30 20.89 12.23
C PHE A 249 -0.35 21.74 13.51
N ALA A 250 -0.61 23.04 13.41
CA ALA A 250 -0.68 23.96 14.55
C ALA A 250 -1.63 23.52 15.69
N TYR A 251 -2.63 22.69 15.38
CA TYR A 251 -3.69 22.24 16.29
C TYR A 251 -3.46 20.82 16.83
N SER A 252 -2.36 20.19 16.46
CA SER A 252 -2.18 18.74 16.58
C SER A 252 -1.52 18.24 17.87
N ALA A 253 -1.21 19.14 18.80
CA ALA A 253 -0.46 18.82 20.02
C ALA A 253 -1.12 17.74 20.89
N ASP A 254 -2.46 17.73 20.92
CA ASP A 254 -3.28 16.77 21.66
C ASP A 254 -4.02 15.79 20.74
N MET A 255 -3.81 15.87 19.42
CA MET A 255 -4.46 14.99 18.45
C MET A 255 -3.76 13.63 18.40
N PRO A 256 -4.50 12.51 18.29
CA PRO A 256 -3.94 11.17 18.22
C PRO A 256 -3.38 10.83 16.83
N LEU A 257 -2.81 11.80 16.10
CA LEU A 257 -2.35 11.63 14.73
C LEU A 257 -1.06 10.79 14.67
N HIS A 258 -1.23 9.49 14.44
CA HIS A 258 -0.17 8.50 14.41
C HIS A 258 0.55 8.44 13.06
N THR A 259 -0.19 8.59 11.97
CA THR A 259 0.30 8.32 10.61
C THR A 259 0.02 9.49 9.68
N VAL A 260 1.08 10.05 9.11
CA VAL A 260 1.01 11.11 8.10
C VAL A 260 1.70 10.63 6.84
N ARG A 261 0.95 10.48 5.75
CA ARG A 261 1.47 10.06 4.44
C ARG A 261 1.32 11.17 3.41
N LEU A 262 2.45 11.62 2.88
CA LEU A 262 2.61 12.76 1.98
C LEU A 262 3.61 12.44 0.85
N SER A 263 3.82 11.17 0.54
CA SER A 263 4.77 10.71 -0.48
C SER A 263 4.31 11.11 -1.88
N SER A 264 5.24 11.21 -2.83
CA SER A 264 4.94 11.50 -4.23
C SER A 264 4.18 12.81 -4.44
N ASN A 265 4.64 13.87 -3.79
CA ASN A 265 4.15 15.24 -3.98
C ASN A 265 5.32 16.15 -4.44
N GLY A 266 5.09 17.46 -4.47
CA GLY A 266 6.10 18.49 -4.79
C GLY A 266 6.78 19.11 -3.57
N ILE A 267 6.60 18.55 -2.37
CA ILE A 267 6.96 19.17 -1.09
C ILE A 267 8.47 19.47 -1.04
N THR A 268 8.82 20.70 -0.68
CA THR A 268 10.21 21.20 -0.74
C THR A 268 10.96 21.15 0.60
N GLN A 269 10.21 21.05 1.69
CA GLN A 269 10.73 21.02 3.06
C GLN A 269 9.76 20.25 3.98
N VAL A 270 10.29 19.66 5.04
CA VAL A 270 9.42 19.11 6.10
C VAL A 270 8.82 20.29 6.89
N PRO A 271 7.50 20.31 7.16
CA PRO A 271 6.84 21.40 7.88
C PRO A 271 7.48 21.69 9.24
N LEU A 272 7.65 22.97 9.57
CA LEU A 272 8.28 23.39 10.83
C LEU A 272 7.45 23.02 12.06
N ASP A 273 6.14 22.94 11.90
CA ASP A 273 5.17 22.63 12.96
C ASP A 273 4.95 21.12 13.17
N VAL A 274 5.67 20.25 12.44
CA VAL A 274 5.62 18.79 12.62
C VAL A 274 6.01 18.36 14.04
N GLU A 275 6.82 19.17 14.74
CA GLU A 275 7.20 18.96 16.15
C GLU A 275 6.00 18.99 17.11
N LEU A 276 4.90 19.63 16.71
CA LEU A 276 3.68 19.66 17.52
C LEU A 276 3.08 18.25 17.64
N LEU A 277 3.33 17.38 16.67
CA LEU A 277 2.91 15.97 16.67
C LEU A 277 3.80 15.06 17.55
N ARG A 278 4.72 15.62 18.35
CA ARG A 278 5.75 14.86 19.07
C ARG A 278 5.24 13.75 20.00
N ASN A 279 3.99 13.87 20.46
CA ASN A 279 3.37 12.93 21.39
C ASN A 279 2.64 11.77 20.70
N SER A 280 2.29 11.91 19.42
CA SER A 280 1.41 10.97 18.70
C SER A 280 2.05 10.39 17.45
N LEU A 281 2.87 11.15 16.72
CA LEU A 281 3.41 10.73 15.42
C LEU A 281 4.29 9.49 15.53
N LYS A 282 3.91 8.44 14.81
CA LYS A 282 4.63 7.17 14.69
C LYS A 282 5.19 6.96 13.29
N LEU A 283 4.44 7.34 12.25
CA LEU A 283 4.83 7.10 10.86
C LEU A 283 4.74 8.41 10.07
N LEU A 284 5.86 8.83 9.48
CA LEU A 284 5.92 9.99 8.60
C LEU A 284 6.50 9.59 7.24
N HIS A 285 5.65 9.57 6.22
CA HIS A 285 6.05 9.18 4.87
C HIS A 285 6.10 10.41 3.95
N LEU A 286 7.28 10.69 3.45
CA LEU A 286 7.61 11.86 2.63
C LEU A 286 8.48 11.47 1.43
N GLY A 287 8.50 10.20 1.04
CA GLY A 287 9.29 9.73 -0.10
C GLY A 287 8.84 10.35 -1.42
N HIS A 288 9.71 10.39 -2.43
CA HIS A 288 9.39 10.94 -3.76
C HIS A 288 8.87 12.38 -3.71
N ASN A 289 9.60 13.27 -3.02
CA ASN A 289 9.31 14.70 -2.97
C ASN A 289 10.53 15.51 -3.43
N ALA A 290 10.50 16.83 -3.26
CA ALA A 290 11.62 17.73 -3.53
C ALA A 290 12.29 18.24 -2.24
N ILE A 291 12.22 17.46 -1.14
CA ILE A 291 12.62 17.91 0.19
C ILE A 291 14.13 18.13 0.24
N SER A 292 14.53 19.37 0.52
CA SER A 292 15.93 19.76 0.65
C SER A 292 16.39 19.98 2.10
N SER A 293 15.43 20.30 2.99
CA SER A 293 15.68 20.62 4.40
C SER A 293 14.75 19.84 5.33
N ILE A 294 15.29 19.46 6.49
CA ILE A 294 14.57 18.80 7.59
C ILE A 294 14.81 19.66 8.84
N PRO A 295 13.77 20.13 9.55
CA PRO A 295 13.95 20.95 10.74
C PRO A 295 14.62 20.13 11.83
N THR A 296 15.49 20.77 12.60
CA THR A 296 16.18 20.11 13.72
C THR A 296 15.18 19.54 14.71
N ARG A 297 14.15 20.30 15.06
CA ARG A 297 13.11 19.92 16.03
C ARG A 297 12.29 18.67 15.68
N LEU A 298 12.42 18.09 14.48
CA LEU A 298 11.85 16.77 14.18
C LEU A 298 12.35 15.68 15.16
N TYR A 299 13.54 15.84 15.78
CA TYR A 299 14.00 14.92 16.82
C TYR A 299 13.10 14.86 18.06
N GLU A 300 12.25 15.88 18.29
CA GLU A 300 11.32 15.91 19.43
C GLU A 300 10.20 14.88 19.29
N CYS A 301 9.93 14.39 18.07
CA CYS A 301 8.99 13.30 17.81
C CYS A 301 9.53 11.95 18.28
N THR A 302 9.60 11.77 19.61
CA THR A 302 10.18 10.59 20.26
C THR A 302 9.40 9.29 20.01
N GLN A 303 8.12 9.40 19.62
CA GLN A 303 7.28 8.25 19.27
C GLN A 303 7.37 7.85 17.79
N LEU A 304 8.07 8.64 16.95
CA LEU A 304 8.27 8.31 15.54
C LEU A 304 8.96 6.95 15.47
N VAL A 305 8.50 6.02 14.66
CA VAL A 305 9.06 4.68 14.47
C VAL A 305 9.61 4.54 13.05
N GLU A 306 8.95 5.20 12.10
CA GLU A 306 9.31 5.16 10.69
C GLU A 306 9.31 6.57 10.11
N LEU A 307 10.46 6.93 9.52
CA LEU A 307 10.61 8.11 8.68
C LEU A 307 11.06 7.68 7.30
N HIS A 308 10.21 7.91 6.31
CA HIS A 308 10.49 7.62 4.91
C HIS A 308 10.77 8.91 4.14
N LEU A 309 12.01 9.08 3.70
CA LEU A 309 12.53 10.25 3.00
C LEU A 309 13.22 9.87 1.68
N SER A 310 13.00 8.67 1.14
CA SER A 310 13.69 8.24 -0.07
C SER A 310 13.28 9.08 -1.28
N HIS A 311 14.14 9.19 -2.30
CA HIS A 311 13.87 9.99 -3.49
C HIS A 311 13.54 11.45 -3.17
N ASN A 312 14.49 12.14 -2.54
CA ASN A 312 14.40 13.57 -2.19
C ASN A 312 15.72 14.30 -2.51
N LEU A 313 15.85 15.55 -2.07
CA LEU A 313 17.02 16.41 -2.28
C LEU A 313 17.77 16.70 -0.97
N VAL A 314 17.61 15.86 0.06
CA VAL A 314 18.14 16.11 1.40
C VAL A 314 19.67 16.08 1.36
N VAL A 315 20.30 17.17 1.83
CA VAL A 315 21.78 17.31 1.85
C VAL A 315 22.39 16.90 3.19
N THR A 316 21.66 17.15 4.28
CA THR A 316 22.12 16.90 5.66
C THR A 316 20.96 16.43 6.52
N LEU A 317 21.24 15.52 7.45
CA LEU A 317 20.28 15.07 8.47
C LEU A 317 20.54 15.83 9.78
N PRO A 318 19.49 16.29 10.48
CA PRO A 318 19.66 16.93 11.79
C PRO A 318 20.16 15.95 12.84
N PRO A 319 20.91 16.42 13.86
CA PRO A 319 21.31 15.59 14.99
C PRO A 319 20.08 15.16 15.81
N GLY A 320 20.20 14.05 16.54
CA GLY A 320 19.15 13.56 17.44
C GLY A 320 17.97 12.84 16.78
N LEU A 321 17.90 12.75 15.45
CA LEU A 321 16.80 12.07 14.75
C LEU A 321 16.75 10.60 15.14
N ALA A 322 15.74 10.22 15.92
CA ALA A 322 15.69 8.98 16.66
C ALA A 322 15.16 7.78 15.87
N ASN A 323 14.72 7.97 14.62
CA ASN A 323 14.27 6.89 13.71
C ASN A 323 14.48 7.26 12.23
N LEU A 324 15.23 6.42 11.49
CA LEU A 324 15.57 6.59 10.08
C LEU A 324 15.69 5.22 9.40
N ASN A 325 14.68 4.85 8.61
CA ASN A 325 14.66 3.54 7.93
C ASN A 325 14.97 3.66 6.43
N HIS A 326 14.47 4.73 5.78
CA HIS A 326 14.47 4.85 4.33
C HIS A 326 14.93 6.24 3.86
N VAL A 327 16.22 6.40 3.56
CA VAL A 327 16.82 7.69 3.14
C VAL A 327 17.67 7.56 1.86
N SER A 328 17.42 6.51 1.06
CA SER A 328 18.07 6.30 -0.23
C SER A 328 17.66 7.35 -1.28
N TYR A 329 18.46 7.51 -2.34
CA TYR A 329 18.18 8.49 -3.41
C TYR A 329 18.02 9.91 -2.87
N ASN A 330 19.04 10.40 -2.18
CA ASN A 330 19.14 11.75 -1.64
C ASN A 330 20.48 12.40 -2.03
N GLN A 331 20.80 13.55 -1.44
CA GLN A 331 22.03 14.30 -1.69
C GLN A 331 22.94 14.30 -0.45
N LEU A 332 22.79 13.32 0.45
CA LEU A 332 23.49 13.31 1.73
C LEU A 332 25.00 13.24 1.52
N THR A 333 25.73 14.15 2.14
CA THR A 333 27.21 14.16 2.11
C THR A 333 27.84 13.53 3.35
N VAL A 334 27.13 13.62 4.49
CA VAL A 334 27.51 13.06 5.79
C VAL A 334 26.26 12.58 6.52
N VAL A 335 26.40 11.53 7.32
CA VAL A 335 25.39 11.08 8.28
C VAL A 335 25.86 11.43 9.70
N PRO A 336 25.01 12.02 10.57
CA PRO A 336 25.41 12.43 11.92
C PRO A 336 25.82 11.24 12.79
N ASP A 337 26.78 11.46 13.70
CA ASP A 337 27.27 10.43 14.63
C ASP A 337 26.17 9.90 15.57
N ASP A 338 25.11 10.68 15.81
CA ASP A 338 23.96 10.28 16.62
C ASP A 338 23.11 9.17 15.97
N LEU A 339 23.34 8.81 14.70
CA LEU A 339 22.69 7.66 14.05
C LEU A 339 22.83 6.37 14.87
N VAL A 340 23.87 6.25 15.70
CA VAL A 340 24.08 5.06 16.54
C VAL A 340 23.07 4.92 17.68
N ARG A 341 22.31 5.98 17.99
CA ARG A 341 21.20 5.92 18.95
C ARG A 341 20.03 5.08 18.42
N LEU A 342 20.04 4.76 17.12
CA LEU A 342 19.05 3.94 16.45
C LEU A 342 19.30 2.43 16.66
N TYR A 343 19.54 2.00 17.90
CA TYR A 343 19.94 0.63 18.24
C TYR A 343 18.89 -0.45 17.90
N HIS A 344 17.66 -0.02 17.56
CA HIS A 344 16.58 -0.88 17.07
C HIS A 344 16.63 -1.17 15.57
N LEU A 345 17.42 -0.43 14.78
CA LEU A 345 17.44 -0.58 13.32
C LEU A 345 17.82 -1.99 12.89
N ARG A 346 17.01 -2.53 11.97
CA ARG A 346 17.27 -3.80 11.27
C ARG A 346 17.67 -3.58 9.81
N ILE A 347 17.14 -2.53 9.19
CA ILE A 347 17.41 -2.17 7.80
C ILE A 347 17.85 -0.72 7.77
N LEU A 348 18.99 -0.45 7.16
CA LEU A 348 19.48 0.90 6.90
C LEU A 348 19.87 0.99 5.43
N ASN A 349 19.05 1.71 4.66
CA ASN A 349 19.33 1.98 3.25
C ASN A 349 19.75 3.45 3.06
N LEU A 350 21.02 3.65 2.73
CA LEU A 350 21.65 4.92 2.40
C LEU A 350 22.15 4.94 0.94
N ALA A 351 21.69 4.02 0.10
CA ALA A 351 22.11 3.92 -1.29
C ALA A 351 21.76 5.18 -2.10
N TYR A 352 22.50 5.44 -3.17
CA TYR A 352 22.30 6.58 -4.06
C TYR A 352 22.31 7.92 -3.30
N ASN A 353 23.43 8.19 -2.63
CA ASN A 353 23.69 9.45 -1.93
C ASN A 353 25.08 9.98 -2.37
N LYS A 354 25.59 11.01 -1.68
CA LYS A 354 26.91 11.61 -1.91
C LYS A 354 27.84 11.41 -0.71
N LEU A 355 27.67 10.32 0.04
CA LEU A 355 28.40 10.09 1.27
C LEU A 355 29.89 9.86 0.97
N HIS A 356 30.75 10.66 1.58
CA HIS A 356 32.21 10.48 1.50
C HIS A 356 32.79 9.75 2.71
N GLN A 357 32.05 9.75 3.82
CA GLN A 357 32.41 9.07 5.06
C GLN A 357 31.14 8.59 5.78
N LEU A 358 31.33 7.61 6.67
CA LEU A 358 30.31 7.13 7.60
C LEU A 358 30.70 7.49 9.03
N PRO A 359 29.74 7.61 9.95
CA PRO A 359 30.02 7.86 11.35
C PRO A 359 30.91 6.76 11.92
N GLY A 360 31.96 7.15 12.66
CA GLY A 360 32.97 6.21 13.16
C GLY A 360 32.39 5.13 14.09
N ARG A 361 31.19 5.38 14.62
CA ARG A 361 30.47 4.52 15.56
C ARG A 361 29.39 3.64 14.91
N LEU A 362 29.26 3.61 13.58
CA LEU A 362 28.23 2.85 12.86
C LEU A 362 28.10 1.38 13.31
N GLY A 363 29.22 0.77 13.69
CA GLY A 363 29.27 -0.59 14.23
C GLY A 363 28.42 -0.86 15.48
N PHE A 364 27.96 0.16 16.20
CA PHE A 364 27.10 0.00 17.38
C PHE A 364 25.63 -0.28 17.06
N LEU A 365 25.24 -0.31 15.79
CA LEU A 365 23.92 -0.76 15.35
C LEU A 365 23.81 -2.30 15.43
N GLN A 366 23.83 -2.85 16.64
CA GLN A 366 23.95 -4.30 16.92
C GLN A 366 22.77 -5.16 16.41
N ARG A 367 21.64 -4.54 16.06
CA ARG A 367 20.46 -5.22 15.50
C ARG A 367 20.37 -5.15 13.98
N LEU A 368 21.31 -4.48 13.32
CA LEU A 368 21.29 -4.30 11.88
C LEU A 368 21.43 -5.64 11.17
N GLU A 369 20.55 -5.90 10.22
CA GLU A 369 20.50 -7.11 9.39
C GLU A 369 20.80 -6.80 7.92
N HIS A 370 20.44 -5.60 7.45
CA HIS A 370 20.62 -5.16 6.08
C HIS A 370 21.21 -3.75 6.05
N LEU A 371 22.36 -3.61 5.40
CA LEU A 371 23.05 -2.33 5.21
C LEU A 371 23.34 -2.10 3.73
N ASP A 372 22.68 -1.12 3.12
CA ASP A 372 22.97 -0.72 1.76
C ASP A 372 23.58 0.69 1.72
N LEU A 373 24.81 0.76 1.23
CA LEU A 373 25.65 1.95 1.07
C LEU A 373 26.04 2.15 -0.40
N SER A 374 25.42 1.43 -1.33
CA SER A 374 25.79 1.46 -2.73
C SER A 374 25.59 2.84 -3.38
N HIS A 375 26.29 3.11 -4.48
CA HIS A 375 26.18 4.39 -5.20
C HIS A 375 26.42 5.61 -4.29
N ASN A 376 27.59 5.62 -3.64
CA ASN A 376 28.08 6.72 -2.82
C ASN A 376 29.54 7.05 -3.22
N ALA A 377 30.24 7.84 -2.42
CA ALA A 377 31.63 8.21 -2.67
C ALA A 377 32.54 7.88 -1.48
N LEU A 378 32.23 6.78 -0.78
CA LEU A 378 32.97 6.31 0.40
C LEU A 378 34.35 5.82 0.03
N ARG A 379 35.38 6.24 0.77
CA ARG A 379 36.77 5.77 0.57
C ARG A 379 37.17 4.61 1.47
N TRP A 380 36.50 4.48 2.60
CA TRP A 380 36.65 3.37 3.55
C TRP A 380 35.35 3.19 4.32
N LEU A 381 35.18 2.01 4.92
CA LEU A 381 34.19 1.77 5.95
C LEU A 381 34.86 1.89 7.33
N PRO A 382 34.17 2.42 8.36
CA PRO A 382 34.69 2.47 9.72
C PRO A 382 35.10 1.08 10.21
N THR A 383 36.21 1.00 10.94
CA THR A 383 36.67 -0.28 11.50
C THR A 383 35.62 -0.89 12.41
N THR A 384 34.83 -0.08 13.12
CA THR A 384 33.76 -0.51 14.02
C THR A 384 32.71 -1.39 13.36
N CYS A 385 32.54 -1.37 12.03
CA CYS A 385 31.60 -2.25 11.32
C CYS A 385 31.83 -3.74 11.59
N HIS A 386 33.02 -4.16 12.07
CA HIS A 386 33.24 -5.54 12.54
C HIS A 386 32.30 -5.97 13.69
N HIS A 387 31.74 -5.02 14.45
CA HIS A 387 30.77 -5.30 15.51
C HIS A 387 29.34 -5.54 14.99
N LEU A 388 29.08 -5.43 13.69
CA LEU A 388 27.75 -5.66 13.10
C LEU A 388 27.48 -7.17 12.94
N VAL A 389 27.38 -7.87 14.07
CA VAL A 389 27.34 -9.35 14.14
C VAL A 389 26.05 -9.98 13.62
N ARG A 390 24.98 -9.20 13.43
CA ARG A 390 23.68 -9.68 12.93
C ARG A 390 23.45 -9.41 11.45
N VAL A 391 24.38 -8.74 10.79
CA VAL A 391 24.20 -8.35 9.40
C VAL A 391 24.24 -9.58 8.51
N LYS A 392 23.24 -9.69 7.62
CA LYS A 392 23.10 -10.75 6.62
C LYS A 392 23.40 -10.23 5.22
N PHE A 393 23.25 -8.92 5.01
CA PHE A 393 23.47 -8.26 3.73
C PHE A 393 24.22 -6.95 3.94
N VAL A 394 25.34 -6.78 3.23
CA VAL A 394 26.05 -5.50 3.10
C VAL A 394 26.33 -5.24 1.63
N SER A 395 25.94 -4.06 1.14
CA SER A 395 26.41 -3.54 -0.14
C SER A 395 27.12 -2.21 0.07
N ALA A 396 28.32 -2.08 -0.49
CA ALA A 396 28.94 -0.78 -0.76
C ALA A 396 29.46 -0.74 -2.20
N ALA A 397 28.69 -1.33 -3.13
CA ALA A 397 28.97 -1.29 -4.55
C ALA A 397 28.98 0.16 -5.08
N PHE A 398 29.70 0.43 -6.18
CA PHE A 398 29.76 1.76 -6.79
C PHE A 398 30.15 2.85 -5.79
N ASN A 399 31.30 2.68 -5.16
CA ASN A 399 31.90 3.62 -4.22
C ASN A 399 33.36 3.93 -4.62
N GLN A 400 34.13 4.57 -3.73
CA GLN A 400 35.54 4.90 -3.93
C GLN A 400 36.44 4.15 -2.94
N LEU A 401 36.05 2.95 -2.50
CA LEU A 401 36.77 2.18 -1.49
C LEU A 401 38.18 1.83 -1.99
N GLU A 402 39.20 2.32 -1.30
CA GLU A 402 40.60 2.09 -1.70
C GLU A 402 41.09 0.68 -1.38
N ARG A 403 40.45 0.02 -0.40
CA ARG A 403 40.79 -1.32 0.10
C ARG A 403 39.54 -2.10 0.42
N ARG A 404 39.58 -3.43 0.25
CA ARG A 404 38.48 -4.30 0.68
C ARG A 404 38.38 -4.28 2.22
N PRO A 405 37.17 -4.14 2.81
CA PRO A 405 37.02 -4.21 4.25
C PRO A 405 37.49 -5.57 4.83
N PRO A 406 38.21 -5.59 5.97
CA PRO A 406 38.74 -6.83 6.56
C PRO A 406 37.69 -7.67 7.31
N PHE A 407 36.45 -7.19 7.42
CA PHE A 407 35.32 -7.85 8.09
C PHE A 407 34.28 -8.35 7.07
N PHE A 408 33.29 -9.13 7.53
CA PHE A 408 32.27 -9.80 6.69
C PHE A 408 32.85 -10.82 5.69
N ASN A 409 33.99 -11.44 6.01
CA ASN A 409 34.71 -12.37 5.13
C ASN A 409 34.46 -13.86 5.45
N ASP A 410 33.59 -14.18 6.41
CA ASP A 410 33.37 -15.55 6.90
C ASP A 410 32.32 -16.34 6.08
N GLY A 411 31.74 -15.72 5.06
CA GLY A 411 30.72 -16.33 4.19
C GLY A 411 29.32 -16.40 4.82
N SER A 412 29.13 -15.91 6.04
CA SER A 412 27.82 -15.84 6.70
C SER A 412 26.97 -14.65 6.22
N VAL A 413 27.62 -13.68 5.58
CA VAL A 413 27.03 -12.41 5.13
C VAL A 413 27.13 -12.32 3.61
N TYR A 414 26.04 -11.96 2.94
CA TYR A 414 26.10 -11.52 1.55
C TYR A 414 26.79 -10.16 1.48
N VAL A 415 27.89 -10.08 0.74
CA VAL A 415 28.67 -8.85 0.57
C VAL A 415 28.78 -8.46 -0.90
N ASP A 416 28.50 -7.20 -1.20
CA ASP A 416 28.75 -6.60 -2.51
C ASP A 416 29.68 -5.40 -2.39
N TRP A 417 30.90 -5.58 -2.88
CA TRP A 417 31.95 -4.56 -2.93
C TRP A 417 32.27 -4.13 -4.37
N SER A 418 31.44 -4.51 -5.35
CA SER A 418 31.71 -4.32 -6.77
C SER A 418 31.88 -2.84 -7.15
N ASN A 419 32.55 -2.57 -8.26
CA ASN A 419 32.73 -1.20 -8.79
C ASN A 419 33.37 -0.23 -7.78
N ASN A 420 34.48 -0.65 -7.16
CA ASN A 420 35.35 0.15 -6.30
C ASN A 420 36.81 0.09 -6.79
N PRO A 421 37.62 1.15 -6.59
CA PRO A 421 38.99 1.24 -7.07
C PRO A 421 40.00 0.53 -6.15
N PHE A 422 39.85 -0.79 -5.96
CA PHE A 422 40.80 -1.57 -5.15
C PHE A 422 42.20 -1.59 -5.77
N LYS A 423 43.23 -1.31 -4.98
CA LYS A 423 44.63 -1.31 -5.46
C LYS A 423 45.08 -2.71 -5.89
N ALA A 424 45.76 -2.79 -7.04
CA ALA A 424 46.13 -4.04 -7.73
C ALA A 424 46.99 -5.03 -6.92
N SER A 425 47.70 -4.57 -5.88
CA SER A 425 48.52 -5.43 -5.02
C SER A 425 47.71 -6.43 -4.16
N GLU A 426 46.38 -6.30 -4.12
CA GLU A 426 45.48 -7.25 -3.45
C GLU A 426 44.59 -8.04 -4.44
N VAL A 427 44.70 -7.78 -5.74
CA VAL A 427 43.86 -8.39 -6.80
C VAL A 427 44.33 -9.79 -7.18
N THR A 428 45.53 -10.21 -6.79
CA THR A 428 46.13 -11.47 -7.24
C THR A 428 45.61 -12.73 -6.56
N SER A 429 44.61 -12.66 -5.68
CA SER A 429 44.02 -13.86 -5.05
C SER A 429 42.48 -13.98 -5.04
N ARG A 430 41.71 -12.95 -5.43
CA ARG A 430 40.24 -12.93 -5.20
C ARG A 430 39.26 -12.83 -6.40
N PRO A 431 39.62 -12.48 -7.65
CA PRO A 431 38.66 -12.58 -8.75
C PRO A 431 38.11 -14.02 -8.90
N MET A 432 38.95 -15.00 -8.58
CA MET A 432 38.64 -16.43 -8.69
C MET A 432 37.69 -16.95 -7.60
N LEU A 433 37.78 -16.43 -6.36
CA LEU A 433 36.88 -16.80 -5.26
C LEU A 433 35.47 -16.22 -5.45
N ASP A 434 35.38 -15.00 -5.99
CA ASP A 434 34.12 -14.34 -6.33
C ASP A 434 33.42 -15.08 -7.50
N LEU A 435 34.18 -15.56 -8.49
CA LEU A 435 33.68 -16.41 -9.59
C LEU A 435 33.19 -17.79 -9.10
N VAL A 436 33.91 -18.42 -8.17
CA VAL A 436 33.51 -19.70 -7.55
C VAL A 436 32.25 -19.52 -6.67
N ALA A 437 32.14 -18.43 -5.92
CA ALA A 437 30.97 -18.11 -5.12
C ALA A 437 29.72 -17.87 -6.00
N LYS A 438 29.89 -17.13 -7.10
CA LYS A 438 28.84 -16.90 -8.10
C LYS A 438 28.40 -18.20 -8.80
N ALA A 439 29.35 -19.04 -9.19
CA ALA A 439 29.04 -20.34 -9.80
C ALA A 439 28.29 -21.28 -8.82
N LYS A 440 28.64 -21.25 -7.52
CA LYS A 440 27.90 -21.99 -6.48
C LYS A 440 26.48 -21.45 -6.26
N HIS A 441 26.31 -20.13 -6.29
CA HIS A 441 24.99 -19.50 -6.21
C HIS A 441 24.10 -19.89 -7.41
N ASP A 442 24.62 -19.82 -8.64
CA ASP A 442 23.88 -20.18 -9.86
C ASP A 442 23.49 -21.67 -9.88
N LEU A 443 24.35 -22.56 -9.37
CA LEU A 443 24.04 -23.98 -9.15
C LEU A 443 22.88 -24.18 -8.17
N ALA A 444 22.87 -23.44 -7.05
CA ALA A 444 21.79 -23.52 -6.06
C ALA A 444 20.44 -23.04 -6.63
N GLN A 445 20.46 -22.13 -7.60
CA GLN A 445 19.28 -21.60 -8.30
C GLN A 445 18.90 -22.38 -9.57
N ARG A 446 19.54 -23.53 -9.85
CA ARG A 446 19.33 -24.38 -11.05
C ARG A 446 19.64 -23.70 -12.40
N ASN A 447 20.46 -22.66 -12.40
CA ASN A 447 20.91 -21.94 -13.60
C ASN A 447 22.16 -22.59 -14.22
N TYR A 448 21.98 -23.80 -14.74
CA TYR A 448 23.09 -24.69 -15.12
C TYR A 448 23.93 -24.19 -16.31
N THR A 449 23.35 -23.45 -17.26
CA THR A 449 24.04 -22.92 -18.44
C THR A 449 25.06 -21.85 -18.06
N THR A 450 24.67 -20.94 -17.17
CA THR A 450 25.53 -19.86 -16.66
C THR A 450 26.63 -20.43 -15.77
N ALA A 451 26.29 -21.40 -14.91
CA ALA A 451 27.28 -22.12 -14.11
C ALA A 451 28.30 -22.87 -14.99
N ALA A 452 27.88 -23.53 -16.07
CA ALA A 452 28.76 -24.25 -16.99
C ALA A 452 29.81 -23.34 -17.67
N ALA A 453 29.39 -22.16 -18.11
CA ALA A 453 30.28 -21.17 -18.72
C ALA A 453 31.32 -20.65 -17.72
N LEU A 454 30.89 -20.39 -16.47
CA LEU A 454 31.79 -19.95 -15.40
C LEU A 454 32.80 -21.03 -15.01
N PHE A 455 32.39 -22.30 -14.91
CA PHE A 455 33.30 -23.41 -14.63
C PHE A 455 34.31 -23.67 -15.74
N SER A 456 33.90 -23.58 -17.01
CA SER A 456 34.81 -23.75 -18.15
C SER A 456 35.90 -22.68 -18.16
N ASN A 457 35.52 -21.43 -17.86
CA ASN A 457 36.46 -20.31 -17.73
C ASN A 457 37.44 -20.51 -16.55
N LEU A 458 36.98 -21.02 -15.42
CA LEU A 458 37.83 -21.36 -14.27
C LEU A 458 38.86 -22.47 -14.59
N LEU A 459 38.49 -23.46 -15.42
CA LEU A 459 39.38 -24.55 -15.82
C LEU A 459 40.47 -24.08 -16.80
N GLU A 460 40.16 -23.19 -17.74
CA GLU A 460 41.17 -22.61 -18.63
C GLU A 460 42.25 -21.81 -17.87
N GLN A 461 41.87 -21.25 -16.72
CA GLN A 461 42.77 -20.49 -15.85
C GLN A 461 43.45 -21.35 -14.77
N ILE A 462 43.29 -22.69 -14.79
CA ILE A 462 43.73 -23.56 -13.69
C ILE A 462 45.25 -23.53 -13.46
N ALA A 463 46.05 -23.32 -14.50
CA ALA A 463 47.51 -23.20 -14.41
C ALA A 463 47.98 -21.93 -13.68
N SER A 464 47.10 -20.95 -13.46
CA SER A 464 47.36 -19.74 -12.68
C SER A 464 47.06 -19.90 -11.19
N PHE A 465 46.59 -21.08 -10.75
CA PHE A 465 46.22 -21.33 -9.35
C PHE A 465 47.49 -21.39 -8.45
N PRO A 466 47.47 -20.74 -7.27
CA PRO A 466 48.57 -20.87 -6.31
C PRO A 466 48.73 -22.34 -5.86
N GLY A 467 49.94 -22.90 -6.01
CA GLY A 467 50.26 -24.28 -5.63
C GLY A 467 50.16 -25.31 -6.75
N VAL A 468 49.72 -24.93 -7.95
CA VAL A 468 49.78 -25.79 -9.14
C VAL A 468 51.19 -25.73 -9.74
N PRO A 469 51.85 -26.86 -10.03
CA PRO A 469 53.18 -26.88 -10.65
C PRO A 469 53.16 -26.12 -11.98
N LYS A 470 54.17 -25.28 -12.23
CA LYS A 470 54.26 -24.43 -13.44
C LYS A 470 54.38 -25.20 -14.77
N GLU A 471 54.48 -26.52 -14.70
CA GLU A 471 54.61 -27.45 -15.82
C GLU A 471 53.25 -27.96 -16.33
N VAL A 472 52.14 -27.62 -15.65
CA VAL A 472 50.80 -28.04 -16.04
C VAL A 472 50.28 -27.16 -17.18
N GLU A 473 50.13 -27.71 -18.37
CA GLU A 473 49.49 -27.01 -19.50
C GLU A 473 48.02 -26.69 -19.18
N PRO A 474 47.50 -25.53 -19.61
CA PRO A 474 46.10 -25.18 -19.41
C PRO A 474 45.20 -26.21 -20.10
N ILE A 475 44.34 -26.87 -19.33
CA ILE A 475 43.40 -27.85 -19.86
C ILE A 475 42.28 -27.09 -20.55
N ARG A 476 42.26 -27.12 -21.90
CA ARG A 476 41.06 -26.73 -22.64
C ARG A 476 40.01 -27.82 -22.44
N ALA A 477 39.05 -27.55 -21.56
CA ALA A 477 37.94 -28.46 -21.31
C ALA A 477 36.63 -27.68 -21.27
N GLN A 478 35.59 -28.27 -21.86
CA GLN A 478 34.25 -27.70 -21.84
C GLN A 478 33.41 -28.46 -20.81
N ALA A 479 32.87 -27.74 -19.83
CA ALA A 479 31.97 -28.30 -18.83
C ALA A 479 30.52 -28.29 -19.36
N THR A 480 29.83 -29.42 -19.24
CA THR A 480 28.40 -29.53 -19.57
C THR A 480 27.64 -30.14 -18.41
N PHE A 481 26.43 -29.63 -18.15
CA PHE A 481 25.56 -30.14 -17.08
C PHE A 481 24.37 -30.86 -17.70
N TYR A 482 24.20 -32.14 -17.35
CA TYR A 482 23.03 -32.93 -17.72
C TYR A 482 22.43 -33.55 -16.47
N ARG A 483 21.15 -33.24 -16.19
CA ARG A 483 20.42 -33.69 -14.99
C ARG A 483 21.15 -33.41 -13.66
N GLY A 484 21.79 -32.25 -13.54
CA GLY A 484 22.48 -31.82 -12.31
C GLY A 484 23.88 -32.42 -12.10
N ILE A 485 24.38 -33.24 -13.04
CA ILE A 485 25.72 -33.82 -12.99
C ILE A 485 26.62 -33.05 -13.96
N CYS A 486 27.74 -32.51 -13.44
CA CYS A 486 28.77 -31.86 -14.24
C CYS A 486 29.63 -32.93 -14.94
N ARG A 487 29.76 -32.83 -16.26
CA ARG A 487 30.67 -33.65 -17.08
C ARG A 487 31.66 -32.75 -17.79
N TYR A 488 32.93 -33.16 -17.83
CA TYR A 488 34.01 -32.46 -18.51
C TYR A 488 34.45 -33.25 -19.74
N GLN A 489 34.64 -32.56 -20.86
CA GLN A 489 35.24 -33.11 -22.07
C GLN A 489 36.47 -32.27 -22.43
N GLN A 490 37.62 -32.91 -22.57
CA GLN A 490 38.86 -32.26 -23.01
C GLN A 490 38.76 -31.96 -24.51
N VAL A 491 39.10 -30.73 -24.91
CA VAL A 491 38.94 -30.20 -26.28
C VAL A 491 40.30 -30.07 -26.95
#